data_AF-A0A849QG70-F1
#
_entry.id   AF-A0A849QG70-F1
#
_cell.length_a   1.000
_cell.length_b   1.000
_cell.length_c   1.000
_cell.angle_alpha   90.00
_cell.angle_beta   90.00
_cell.angle_gamma   90.00
#
_symmetry.space_group_name_H-M   'P 1'
#
loop_
_entity.id
_entity.type
_entity.pdbx_description
1 polymer ?
#
loop_
_entity_poly.entity_id
_entity_poly.type
_entity_poly.pdbx_seq_one_letter_code
_entity_poly.pdbx_strand_id
1 'polypeptide(L)'
;MIGLYFVAHQTGSTGFFTVPFGTLEMLLLYGSLIYWIVTSALMLFDCKNLSRDFDIPGLFFVTVGIAWLYVVFPFDFAYFADVLPDFLRFLVQWISNDIARVLMVLGIILHLALAVFSTILRVFVRKARAKRLIAVANNESTPY
;
A
#
# COMPACT_ATOMS: atom_id res chain seq x y z
N MET A 1 2.01 -12.60 -5.19
CA MET A 1 3.45 -12.93 -5.36
C MET A 1 4.26 -12.54 -4.13
N ILE A 2 4.38 -11.26 -3.75
CA ILE A 2 5.19 -10.86 -2.57
C ILE A 2 4.63 -11.31 -1.21
N GLY A 3 3.31 -11.39 -1.04
CA GLY A 3 2.72 -11.91 0.21
C GLY A 3 3.06 -13.38 0.47
N LEU A 4 3.09 -14.21 -0.57
CA LEU A 4 3.48 -15.62 -0.46
C LEU A 4 4.96 -15.76 -0.08
N TYR A 5 5.80 -14.84 -0.55
CA TYR A 5 7.22 -14.78 -0.20
C TYR A 5 7.41 -14.59 1.31
N PHE A 6 6.70 -13.64 1.90
CA PHE A 6 6.73 -13.42 3.34
C PHE A 6 6.12 -14.58 4.14
N VAL A 7 5.04 -15.20 3.64
CA VAL A 7 4.48 -16.41 4.27
C VAL A 7 5.50 -17.56 4.25
N ALA A 8 6.28 -17.71 3.18
CA ALA A 8 7.35 -18.70 3.12
C ALA A 8 8.46 -18.43 4.15
N HIS A 9 8.85 -17.18 4.37
CA HIS A 9 9.78 -16.83 5.45
C HIS A 9 9.24 -17.16 6.85
N GLN A 10 7.94 -16.96 7.11
CA GLN A 10 7.31 -17.31 8.39
C GLN A 10 7.23 -18.82 8.60
N THR A 11 6.71 -19.54 7.60
CA THR A 11 6.54 -21.00 7.69
C THR A 11 7.87 -21.75 7.71
N GLY A 12 8.88 -21.24 6.99
CA GLY A 12 10.24 -21.76 7.01
C GLY A 12 11.09 -21.32 8.20
N SER A 13 10.60 -20.40 9.05
CA SER A 13 11.33 -19.87 10.22
C SER A 13 12.79 -19.48 9.91
N THR A 14 12.98 -18.85 8.75
CA THR A 14 14.31 -18.49 8.20
C THR A 14 15.12 -17.51 9.05
N GLY A 15 14.52 -16.83 10.03
CA GLY A 15 15.14 -15.76 10.80
C GLY A 15 14.87 -14.35 10.26
N PHE A 16 14.23 -14.23 9.08
CA PHE A 16 13.87 -12.92 8.50
C PHE A 16 12.92 -12.11 9.41
N PHE A 17 11.94 -12.76 10.05
CA PHE A 17 11.09 -12.09 11.03
C PHE A 17 11.71 -12.24 12.42
N THR A 18 12.03 -11.12 13.04
CA THR A 18 12.68 -11.10 14.35
C THR A 18 11.66 -11.18 15.49
N VAL A 19 12.13 -11.34 16.73
CA VAL A 19 11.27 -11.47 17.94
C VAL A 19 10.19 -10.38 18.08
N PRO A 20 10.45 -9.09 17.73
CA PRO A 20 9.42 -8.05 17.75
C PRO A 20 8.29 -8.23 16.72
N PHE A 21 8.39 -9.18 15.78
CA PHE A 21 7.34 -9.42 14.79
C PHE A 21 6.16 -10.17 15.40
N GLY A 22 5.21 -9.42 15.97
CA GLY A 22 4.00 -9.96 16.58
C GLY A 22 2.75 -9.82 15.69
N THR A 23 1.59 -9.98 16.34
CA THR A 23 0.27 -9.89 15.67
C THR A 23 0.03 -8.52 15.04
N LEU A 24 0.47 -7.44 15.70
CA LEU A 24 0.29 -6.08 15.17
C LEU A 24 1.13 -5.89 13.90
N GLU A 25 2.40 -6.28 13.92
CA GLU A 25 3.32 -6.17 12.81
C GLU A 25 2.86 -7.01 11.62
N MET A 26 2.34 -8.21 11.89
CA MET A 26 1.68 -9.05 10.88
C MET A 26 0.47 -8.35 10.26
N LEU A 27 -0.42 -7.77 11.08
CA LEU A 27 -1.61 -7.07 10.59
C LEU A 27 -1.22 -5.87 9.74
N LEU A 28 -0.20 -5.11 10.13
CA LEU A 28 0.27 -3.95 9.37
C LEU A 28 0.93 -4.36 8.05
N LEU A 29 1.79 -5.38 8.06
CA LEU A 29 2.45 -5.87 6.85
C LEU A 29 1.45 -6.51 5.89
N TYR A 30 0.73 -7.55 6.34
CA TYR A 30 -0.20 -8.29 5.49
C TYR A 30 -1.44 -7.49 5.16
N GLY A 31 -1.95 -6.67 6.08
CA GLY A 31 -3.04 -5.75 5.80
C GLY A 31 -2.69 -4.77 4.68
N SER A 32 -1.45 -4.26 4.66
CA SER A 32 -0.98 -3.37 3.59
C SER A 32 -0.92 -4.11 2.24
N LEU A 33 -0.47 -5.35 2.22
CA LEU A 33 -0.46 -6.18 1.01
C LEU A 33 -1.86 -6.52 0.51
N ILE A 34 -2.78 -6.85 1.42
CA ILE A 34 -4.18 -7.10 1.12
C ILE A 34 -4.82 -5.84 0.55
N TYR A 35 -4.55 -4.67 1.13
CA TYR A 35 -5.03 -3.39 0.62
C TYR A 35 -4.68 -3.20 -0.87
N TRP A 36 -3.42 -3.43 -1.27
CA TRP A 36 -2.99 -3.34 -2.67
C TRP A 36 -3.70 -4.33 -3.59
N ILE A 37 -3.96 -5.55 -3.11
CA ILE A 37 -4.71 -6.56 -3.86
C ILE A 37 -6.17 -6.11 -4.03
N VAL A 38 -6.79 -5.63 -2.96
CA VAL A 38 -8.19 -5.19 -2.96
C VAL A 38 -8.40 -4.00 -3.90
N THR A 39 -7.57 -2.97 -3.82
CA THR A 39 -7.70 -1.81 -4.72
C THR A 39 -7.51 -2.19 -6.18
N SER A 40 -6.50 -3.01 -6.48
CA SER A 40 -6.26 -3.51 -7.83
C SER A 40 -7.44 -4.36 -8.34
N ALA A 41 -7.99 -5.23 -7.51
CA ALA A 41 -9.16 -6.04 -7.87
C ALA A 41 -10.40 -5.17 -8.13
N LEU A 42 -10.67 -4.17 -7.28
CA LEU A 42 -11.80 -3.26 -7.49
C LEU A 42 -11.68 -2.47 -8.79
N MET A 43 -10.47 -2.11 -9.22
CA MET A 43 -10.26 -1.48 -10.53
C MET A 43 -10.55 -2.45 -11.69
N LEU A 44 -10.20 -3.73 -11.56
CA LEU A 44 -10.46 -4.76 -12.57
C LEU A 44 -11.95 -5.07 -12.71
N PHE A 45 -12.71 -5.09 -11.62
CA PHE A 45 -14.17 -5.32 -11.63
C PHE A 45 -14.99 -4.07 -11.98
N ASP A 46 -14.36 -3.02 -12.51
CA ASP A 46 -14.97 -1.71 -12.81
C ASP A 46 -15.67 -1.02 -11.61
N CYS A 47 -15.36 -1.46 -10.39
CA CYS A 47 -15.82 -0.86 -9.13
C CYS A 47 -15.00 0.39 -8.78
N LYS A 48 -14.77 1.28 -9.75
CA LYS A 48 -13.88 2.45 -9.64
C LYS A 48 -14.30 3.42 -8.53
N ASN A 49 -15.61 3.60 -8.32
CA ASN A 49 -16.11 4.46 -7.25
C ASN A 49 -15.74 3.91 -5.87
N LEU A 50 -15.91 2.59 -5.67
CA LEU A 50 -15.56 1.93 -4.41
C LEU A 50 -14.05 1.93 -4.19
N SER A 51 -13.27 1.61 -5.23
CA SER A 51 -11.81 1.68 -5.19
C SER A 51 -11.33 3.06 -4.72
N ARG A 52 -11.96 4.13 -5.20
CA ARG A 52 -11.60 5.51 -4.86
C ARG A 52 -11.97 5.90 -3.43
N ASP A 53 -13.01 5.29 -2.87
CA ASP A 53 -13.40 5.51 -1.48
C ASP A 53 -12.45 4.78 -0.53
N PHE A 54 -11.92 3.62 -0.92
CA PHE A 54 -10.90 2.87 -0.17
C PHE A 54 -9.48 3.45 -0.29
N ASP A 55 -9.18 4.19 -1.35
CA ASP A 55 -7.83 4.65 -1.68
C ASP A 55 -7.23 5.56 -0.59
N ILE A 56 -7.97 6.59 -0.16
CA ILE A 56 -7.48 7.53 0.86
C ILE A 56 -7.23 6.86 2.22
N PRO A 57 -8.21 6.20 2.87
CA PRO A 57 -7.99 5.57 4.17
C PRO A 57 -6.94 4.45 4.08
N GLY A 58 -6.87 3.74 2.97
CA GLY A 58 -5.87 2.72 2.73
C GLY A 58 -4.45 3.27 2.60
N LEU A 59 -4.26 4.36 1.86
CA LEU A 59 -2.95 5.04 1.80
C LEU A 59 -2.47 5.51 3.17
N PHE A 60 -3.37 6.04 4.01
CA PHE A 60 -3.04 6.40 5.39
C PHE A 60 -2.68 5.17 6.23
N PHE A 61 -3.47 4.09 6.13
CA PHE A 61 -3.19 2.83 6.82
C PHE A 61 -1.81 2.29 6.45
N VAL A 62 -1.47 2.24 5.16
CA VAL A 62 -0.16 1.77 4.69
C VAL A 62 0.96 2.71 5.17
N THR A 63 0.75 4.03 5.12
CA THR A 63 1.75 5.00 5.60
C THR A 63 2.06 4.79 7.09
N VAL A 64 1.03 4.69 7.92
CA VAL A 64 1.18 4.44 9.36
C VAL A 64 1.80 3.07 9.62
N GLY A 65 1.38 2.05 8.87
CA GLY A 65 1.92 0.70 8.97
C GLY A 65 3.41 0.63 8.63
N ILE A 66 3.85 1.23 7.53
CA ILE A 66 5.27 1.29 7.17
C ILE A 66 6.05 2.11 8.20
N ALA A 67 5.50 3.22 8.70
CA ALA A 67 6.15 4.02 9.73
C ALA A 67 6.34 3.24 11.05
N TRP A 68 5.33 2.48 11.48
CA TRP A 68 5.45 1.60 12.65
C TRP A 68 6.49 0.51 12.43
N LEU A 69 6.42 -0.19 11.31
CA LEU A 69 7.37 -1.24 10.94
C LEU A 69 8.79 -0.69 10.78
N TYR A 70 8.96 0.58 10.41
CA TYR A 70 10.27 1.24 10.35
C TYR A 70 10.85 1.49 11.74
N VAL A 71 10.02 1.89 12.69
CA VAL A 71 10.43 2.16 14.08
C VAL A 71 10.78 0.86 14.81
N VAL A 72 9.90 -0.14 14.74
CA VAL A 72 10.12 -1.45 15.38
C VAL A 72 11.20 -2.24 14.63
N PHE A 73 11.25 -2.09 13.31
CA PHE A 73 12.12 -2.81 12.39
C PHE A 73 12.21 -4.32 12.68
N PRO A 74 11.09 -5.05 12.58
CA PRO A 74 11.03 -6.47 12.96
C PRO A 74 11.57 -7.41 11.86
N PHE A 75 12.52 -6.93 11.05
CA PHE A 75 13.05 -7.63 9.89
C PHE A 75 14.56 -7.78 9.98
N ASP A 76 15.08 -8.92 9.53
CA ASP A 76 16.50 -9.15 9.32
C ASP A 76 16.76 -9.60 7.88
N PHE A 77 17.23 -8.65 7.06
CA PHE A 77 17.46 -8.84 5.65
C PHE A 77 18.65 -9.74 5.33
N ALA A 78 19.49 -10.11 6.32
CA ALA A 78 20.50 -11.14 6.13
C ALA A 78 19.90 -12.47 5.65
N TYR A 79 18.70 -12.80 6.13
CA TYR A 79 17.97 -14.02 5.78
C TYR A 79 16.99 -13.81 4.62
N PHE A 80 16.92 -12.61 4.02
CA PHE A 80 15.89 -12.28 3.04
C PHE A 80 15.96 -13.18 1.81
N ALA A 81 17.13 -13.67 1.40
CA ALA A 81 17.27 -14.52 0.22
C ALA A 81 17.00 -16.02 0.49
N ASP A 82 16.82 -16.44 1.73
CA ASP A 82 16.90 -17.86 2.11
C ASP A 82 15.73 -18.72 1.61
N VAL A 83 14.59 -18.08 1.29
CA VAL A 83 13.44 -18.76 0.66
C VAL A 83 13.71 -19.11 -0.81
N LEU A 84 14.71 -18.47 -1.44
CA LEU A 84 15.01 -18.67 -2.84
C LEU A 84 16.04 -19.80 -3.06
N PRO A 85 15.90 -20.56 -4.17
CA PRO A 85 16.97 -21.40 -4.68
C PRO A 85 18.25 -20.59 -4.92
N ASP A 86 19.41 -21.21 -4.76
CA ASP A 86 20.72 -20.54 -4.82
C ASP A 86 20.91 -19.67 -6.06
N PHE A 87 20.48 -20.16 -7.24
CA PHE A 87 20.62 -19.44 -8.50
C PHE A 87 19.75 -18.17 -8.60
N LEU A 88 18.76 -17.97 -7.73
CA LEU A 88 17.90 -16.78 -7.68
C LEU A 88 18.27 -15.82 -6.53
N ARG A 89 19.10 -16.24 -5.57
CA ARG A 89 19.46 -15.43 -4.40
C ARG A 89 20.09 -14.09 -4.78
N PHE A 90 20.85 -14.05 -5.87
CA PHE A 90 21.49 -12.83 -6.36
C PHE A 90 20.51 -11.66 -6.62
N LEU A 91 19.24 -11.95 -6.89
CA LEU A 91 18.22 -10.94 -7.16
C LEU A 91 17.91 -10.06 -5.95
N VAL A 92 18.04 -10.62 -4.74
CA VAL A 92 17.58 -9.96 -3.50
C VAL A 92 18.63 -9.93 -2.39
N GLN A 93 19.68 -10.75 -2.46
CA GLN A 93 20.73 -10.84 -1.43
C GLN A 93 21.49 -9.52 -1.19
N TRP A 94 21.48 -8.62 -2.18
CA TRP A 94 22.15 -7.33 -2.06
C TRP A 94 21.38 -6.33 -1.18
N ILE A 95 20.13 -6.64 -0.84
CA ILE A 95 19.28 -5.79 0.00
C ILE A 95 19.70 -6.00 1.46
N SER A 96 20.45 -5.04 2.00
CA SER A 96 20.81 -5.01 3.42
C SER A 96 19.70 -4.37 4.27
N ASN A 97 19.82 -4.49 5.59
CA ASN A 97 18.95 -3.79 6.55
C ASN A 97 18.92 -2.27 6.31
N ASP A 98 20.06 -1.67 5.97
CA ASP A 98 20.14 -0.24 5.69
C ASP A 98 19.40 0.15 4.41
N ILE A 99 19.57 -0.64 3.34
CA ILE A 99 18.86 -0.44 2.07
C ILE A 99 17.35 -0.57 2.30
N ALA A 100 16.93 -1.59 3.05
CA ALA A 100 15.53 -1.77 3.41
C ALA A 100 14.96 -0.57 4.18
N ARG A 101 15.69 -0.06 5.18
CA ARG A 101 15.29 1.14 5.93
C ARG A 101 15.13 2.35 5.02
N VAL A 102 16.06 2.58 4.09
CA VAL A 102 15.97 3.67 3.11
C VAL A 102 14.73 3.50 2.22
N LEU A 103 14.49 2.30 1.71
CA LEU A 103 13.30 2.00 0.91
C LEU A 103 12.00 2.21 1.68
N MET A 104 11.97 1.87 2.98
CA MET A 104 10.81 2.14 3.84
C MET A 104 10.56 3.64 4.01
N VAL A 105 11.61 4.45 4.24
CA VAL A 105 11.47 5.92 4.33
C VAL A 105 10.95 6.50 3.02
N LEU A 106 11.48 6.06 1.87
CA LEU A 106 10.96 6.45 0.56
C LEU A 106 9.49 6.03 0.39
N GLY A 107 9.15 4.83 0.85
CA GLY A 107 7.78 4.34 0.90
C GLY A 107 6.87 5.28 1.71
N ILE A 108 7.25 5.65 2.93
CA ILE A 108 6.48 6.57 3.79
C ILE A 108 6.24 7.90 3.07
N ILE A 109 7.29 8.51 2.51
CA ILE A 109 7.19 9.80 1.81
C ILE A 109 6.25 9.68 0.60
N LEU A 110 6.40 8.63 -0.20
CA LEU A 110 5.59 8.39 -1.38
C LEU A 110 4.11 8.23 -1.03
N HIS A 111 3.79 7.38 -0.05
CA HIS A 111 2.39 7.12 0.33
C HIS A 111 1.74 8.36 0.94
N LEU A 112 2.48 9.14 1.74
CA LEU A 112 1.99 10.39 2.29
C LEU A 112 1.70 11.42 1.18
N ALA A 113 2.61 11.58 0.21
CA ALA A 113 2.40 12.46 -0.93
C ALA A 113 1.17 12.04 -1.76
N LEU A 114 1.03 10.73 -2.03
CA LEU A 114 -0.12 10.17 -2.74
C LEU A 114 -1.43 10.37 -1.97
N ALA A 115 -1.43 10.23 -0.64
CA ALA A 115 -2.62 10.45 0.19
C ALA A 115 -3.10 11.91 0.10
N VAL A 116 -2.17 12.87 0.21
CA VAL A 116 -2.46 14.30 0.08
C VAL A 116 -2.97 14.61 -1.33
N PHE A 117 -2.27 14.16 -2.37
CA PHE A 117 -2.65 14.38 -3.76
C PHE A 117 -4.06 13.82 -4.06
N SER A 118 -4.33 12.58 -3.62
CA SER A 118 -5.61 11.91 -3.84
C SER A 118 -6.76 12.62 -3.14
N THR A 119 -6.52 13.14 -1.94
CA THR A 119 -7.50 13.95 -1.19
C THR A 119 -7.84 15.24 -1.94
N ILE A 120 -6.82 15.97 -2.39
CA ILE A 120 -6.99 17.21 -3.17
C ILE A 120 -7.79 16.92 -4.45
N LEU A 121 -7.38 15.90 -5.21
CA LEU A 121 -8.05 15.52 -6.45
C LEU A 121 -9.51 15.13 -6.22
N ARG A 122 -9.82 14.43 -5.12
CA ARG A 122 -11.19 14.04 -4.76
C ARG A 122 -12.07 15.27 -4.53
N VAL A 123 -11.57 16.29 -3.84
CA VAL A 123 -12.31 17.55 -3.64
C VAL A 123 -12.56 18.26 -4.97
N PHE A 124 -11.57 18.35 -5.85
CA PHE A 124 -11.74 19.00 -7.16
C PHE A 124 -12.74 18.28 -8.05
N VAL A 125 -12.68 16.94 -8.13
CA VAL A 125 -13.63 16.14 -8.91
C VAL A 125 -15.06 16.30 -8.38
N ARG A 126 -15.25 16.31 -7.05
CA ARG A 126 -16.58 16.56 -6.46
C ARG A 126 -17.13 17.93 -6.83
N LYS A 127 -16.30 18.99 -6.73
CA LYS A 127 -16.69 20.34 -7.13
C LYS A 127 -17.04 20.43 -8.63
N ALA A 128 -16.27 19.78 -9.50
CA ALA A 128 -16.52 19.76 -10.93
C ALA A 128 -17.82 19.02 -11.30
N ARG A 129 -18.10 17.88 -10.66
CA ARG A 129 -19.35 17.13 -10.85
C ARG A 129 -20.57 17.93 -10.39
N ALA A 130 -20.49 18.59 -9.23
CA ALA A 130 -21.56 19.45 -8.74
C ALA A 130 -21.90 20.59 -9.70
N LYS A 131 -20.87 21.27 -10.24
CA LYS A 131 -21.06 22.33 -11.25
C LYS A 131 -21.76 21.82 -12.52
N ARG A 132 -21.39 20.63 -13.01
CA ARG A 132 -22.03 20.03 -14.18
C ARG A 132 -23.50 19.69 -13.95
N LEU A 133 -23.84 19.14 -12.79
CA LEU A 133 -25.23 18.82 -12.44
C LEU A 133 -26.12 20.06 -12.40
N ILE A 134 -25.62 21.16 -11.82
CA ILE A 134 -26.33 22.44 -11.79
C ILE A 134 -26.52 23.00 -13.20
N ALA A 135 -25.49 22.93 -14.05
CA ALA A 135 -25.59 23.41 -15.43
C ALA A 135 -26.61 22.63 -16.26
N VAL A 136 -26.70 21.29 -16.10
CA VAL A 136 -27.71 20.46 -16.76
C VAL A 136 -29.12 20.82 -16.28
N ALA A 137 -29.32 20.93 -14.96
CA ALA A 137 -30.61 21.30 -14.38
C ALA A 137 -31.10 22.67 -14.88
N ASN A 138 -30.20 23.66 -14.99
CA ASN A 138 -30.54 24.99 -15.49
C ASN A 138 -30.91 25.00 -16.99
N ASN A 139 -30.34 24.09 -17.79
CA ASN A 139 -30.60 23.99 -19.23
C ASN A 139 -31.91 23.24 -19.52
N GLU A 140 -32.33 22.33 -18.63
CA GLU A 140 -33.65 21.66 -18.71
C GLU A 140 -34.79 22.58 -18.25
N SER A 141 -34.49 23.61 -17.44
CA SER A 141 -35.48 24.57 -16.92
C SER A 141 -35.75 25.78 -17.82
N THR A 142 -35.14 25.89 -19.00
CA THR A 142 -35.49 26.89 -20.02
C THR A 142 -36.45 26.26 -21.04
N PRO A 143 -37.78 26.35 -20.83
CA PRO A 143 -38.74 26.00 -21.86
C PRO A 143 -38.67 27.07 -22.96
N TYR A 144 -38.66 26.63 -24.22
CA TYR A 144 -38.91 27.49 -25.37
C TYR A 144 -40.28 28.17 -25.27
#